data_AF-A0A9J5Y0X8-F1
#
_entry.id   AF-A0A9J5Y0X8-F1
#
_cell.length_a   1.000
_cell.length_b   1.000
_cell.length_c   1.000
_cell.angle_alpha   90.00
_cell.angle_beta   90.00
_cell.angle_gamma   90.00
#
_symmetry.space_group_name_H-M   'P 1'
#
loop_
_entity.id
_entity.type
_entity.pdbx_description
1 polymer ?
#
loop_
_entity_poly.entity_id
_entity_poly.type
_entity_poly.pdbx_seq_one_letter_code
_entity_poly.pdbx_strand_id
1 'polypeptide(L)'
;MAEFGLDLLVFVIQKASVLEIESFTSASIILIKADFRFPTTNQTRHCFTRYVEFHRCVAAKGDEAADCERFSKYYRALCPGEWVDKWNEQRENGTFPGPL
;
A
#
# COMPACT_ATOMS: atom_id res chain seq x y z
N MET A 1 -3.24 43.05 -19.28
CA MET A 1 -2.89 42.89 -17.85
C MET A 1 -4.05 42.16 -17.18
N ALA A 2 -3.98 40.93 -16.73
CA ALA A 2 -3.27 39.70 -17.09
C ALA A 2 -3.92 38.61 -16.21
N GLU A 3 -3.89 37.34 -16.64
CA GLU A 3 -4.05 36.15 -15.79
C GLU A 3 -5.40 35.85 -15.07
N PHE A 4 -6.49 35.51 -15.79
CA PHE A 4 -7.62 34.75 -15.19
C PHE A 4 -8.12 33.57 -16.02
N GLY A 5 -7.46 33.29 -17.16
CA GLY A 5 -7.93 32.27 -18.13
C GLY A 5 -7.25 30.90 -18.02
N LEU A 6 -6.10 30.78 -17.36
CA LEU A 6 -5.34 29.53 -17.28
C LEU A 6 -5.63 28.68 -16.02
N ASP A 7 -6.23 29.24 -14.97
CA ASP A 7 -6.54 28.50 -13.74
C ASP A 7 -7.66 27.46 -13.91
N LEU A 8 -8.60 27.68 -14.82
CA LEU A 8 -9.73 26.75 -15.00
C LEU A 8 -9.33 25.49 -15.78
N LEU A 9 -8.35 25.59 -16.71
CA LEU A 9 -7.88 24.43 -17.48
C LEU A 9 -6.98 23.53 -16.62
N VAL A 10 -6.08 24.11 -15.81
CA VAL A 10 -5.19 23.36 -14.89
C VAL A 10 -6.00 22.57 -13.85
N PHE A 11 -7.10 23.14 -13.34
CA PHE A 11 -7.98 22.45 -12.40
C PHE A 11 -8.71 21.24 -12.99
N VAL A 12 -9.04 21.26 -14.28
CA VAL A 12 -9.74 20.15 -14.95
C VAL A 12 -8.77 19.01 -15.27
N ILE A 13 -7.53 19.31 -15.69
CA ILE A 13 -6.52 18.26 -15.95
C ILE A 13 -6.08 17.59 -14.63
N GLN A 14 -5.97 18.35 -13.53
CA GLN A 14 -5.63 17.79 -12.21
C GLN A 14 -6.79 17.02 -11.56
N LYS A 15 -8.05 17.31 -11.90
CA LYS A 15 -9.23 16.55 -11.41
C LYS A 15 -9.48 15.25 -12.17
N ALA A 16 -9.07 15.16 -13.44
CA ALA A 16 -9.27 13.96 -14.25
C ALA A 16 -8.49 12.74 -13.75
N SER A 17 -7.30 12.95 -13.17
CA SER A 17 -6.47 11.87 -12.61
C SER A 17 -6.80 11.50 -11.16
N VAL A 18 -7.49 12.37 -10.42
CA VAL A 18 -7.84 12.15 -8.99
C VAL A 18 -9.14 11.34 -8.83
N LEU A 19 -10.07 11.42 -9.79
CA LEU A 19 -11.39 10.76 -9.69
C LEU A 19 -11.39 9.25 -9.97
N GLU A 20 -10.36 8.67 -10.58
CA GLU A 20 -10.21 7.21 -10.68
C GLU A 20 -9.43 6.59 -9.50
N ILE A 21 -8.68 7.38 -8.73
CA ILE A 21 -7.83 6.89 -7.64
C ILE A 21 -8.60 6.81 -6.29
N GLU A 22 -9.66 7.60 -6.11
CA GLU A 22 -10.44 7.63 -4.86
C GLU A 22 -11.51 6.51 -4.75
N SER A 23 -11.91 5.88 -5.87
CA SER A 23 -13.01 4.90 -5.88
C SER A 23 -12.56 3.46 -5.58
N PHE A 24 -11.41 3.01 -6.13
CA PHE A 24 -10.93 1.64 -5.93
C PHE A 24 -10.29 1.42 -4.54
N THR A 25 -9.84 2.50 -3.90
CA THR A 25 -9.11 2.47 -2.63
C THR A 25 -10.04 2.44 -1.41
N SER A 26 -11.20 3.10 -1.46
CA SER A 26 -12.10 3.23 -0.31
C SER A 26 -12.68 1.89 0.19
N ALA A 27 -13.15 1.01 -0.71
CA ALA A 27 -13.74 -0.28 -0.32
C ALA A 27 -12.71 -1.26 0.29
N SER A 28 -11.49 -1.29 -0.26
CA SER A 28 -10.40 -2.12 0.26
C SER A 28 -9.89 -1.57 1.60
N ILE A 29 -9.72 -0.26 1.74
CA ILE A 29 -9.23 0.39 2.96
C ILE A 29 -10.18 0.21 4.15
N ILE A 30 -11.50 0.18 3.92
CA ILE A 30 -12.48 -0.04 5.01
C ILE A 30 -12.36 -1.45 5.59
N LEU A 31 -12.18 -2.48 4.75
CA LEU A 31 -11.96 -3.86 5.21
C LEU A 31 -10.59 -4.01 5.90
N ILE A 32 -9.59 -3.27 5.45
CA ILE A 32 -8.25 -3.25 6.02
C ILE A 32 -8.20 -2.51 7.37
N LYS A 33 -9.01 -1.45 7.57
CA LYS A 33 -9.05 -0.69 8.84
C LYS A 33 -9.61 -1.47 10.03
N ALA A 34 -10.28 -2.60 9.81
CA ALA A 34 -10.96 -3.37 10.86
C ALA A 34 -10.27 -4.71 11.18
N ASP A 35 -8.93 -4.73 11.26
CA ASP A 35 -8.24 -5.86 11.91
C ASP A 35 -8.27 -5.66 13.43
N PHE A 36 -9.20 -6.33 14.12
CA PHE A 36 -9.39 -6.22 15.57
C PHE A 36 -8.13 -6.54 16.40
N ARG A 37 -7.12 -7.21 15.81
CA ARG A 37 -5.83 -7.49 16.46
C ARG A 37 -5.01 -6.21 16.66
N PHE A 38 -5.29 -5.17 15.87
CA PHE A 38 -4.60 -3.88 15.93
C PHE A 38 -5.60 -2.75 16.23
N PRO A 39 -6.13 -2.66 17.48
CA PRO A 39 -7.12 -1.66 17.86
C PRO A 39 -6.54 -0.24 18.00
N THR A 40 -5.23 -0.09 17.84
CA THR A 40 -4.53 1.18 18.03
C THR A 40 -4.51 1.99 16.73
N THR A 41 -4.50 3.32 16.86
CA THR A 41 -4.41 4.24 15.73
C THR A 41 -3.11 4.07 14.92
N ASN A 42 -2.07 3.48 15.53
CA ASN A 42 -0.79 3.27 14.86
C ASN A 42 -0.78 1.97 14.03
N GLN A 43 -0.97 2.11 12.71
CA GLN A 43 -1.00 1.00 11.74
C GLN A 43 0.38 0.46 11.35
N THR A 44 1.46 0.93 11.97
CA THR A 44 2.85 0.51 11.67
C THR A 44 3.03 -1.01 11.80
N ARG A 45 2.55 -1.59 12.91
CA ARG A 45 2.63 -3.04 13.12
C ARG A 45 1.76 -3.81 12.13
N HIS A 46 0.61 -3.25 11.78
CA HIS A 46 -0.30 -3.87 10.82
C HIS A 46 0.33 -3.93 9.43
N CYS A 47 0.92 -2.82 8.96
CA CYS A 47 1.71 -2.76 7.73
C CYS A 47 2.82 -3.82 7.72
N PHE A 48 3.66 -3.85 8.77
CA PHE A 48 4.78 -4.79 8.86
C PHE A 48 4.31 -6.26 8.82
N THR A 49 3.25 -6.60 9.55
CA THR A 49 2.67 -7.94 9.52
C THR A 49 2.19 -8.32 8.11
N ARG A 50 1.49 -7.42 7.40
CA ARG A 50 1.01 -7.72 6.03
C ARG A 50 2.14 -7.91 5.03
N TYR A 51 3.21 -7.13 5.15
CA TYR A 51 4.40 -7.26 4.31
C TYR A 51 5.09 -8.63 4.53
N VAL A 52 5.27 -9.04 5.78
CA VAL A 52 5.88 -10.34 6.13
C VAL A 52 5.00 -11.51 5.64
N GLU A 53 3.70 -11.44 5.86
CA GLU A 53 2.76 -12.49 5.43
C GLU A 53 2.73 -12.66 3.91
N PHE A 54 2.83 -11.56 3.15
CA PHE A 54 2.96 -11.62 1.70
C PHE A 54 4.20 -12.42 1.28
N HIS A 55 5.37 -12.08 1.82
CA HIS A 55 6.61 -12.74 1.44
C HIS A 55 6.73 -14.17 1.93
N ARG A 56 6.16 -14.50 3.09
CA ARG A 56 5.99 -15.89 3.54
C ARG A 56 5.12 -16.70 2.59
N CYS A 57 4.01 -16.11 2.13
CA CYS A 57 3.11 -16.75 1.19
C CYS A 57 3.81 -17.04 -0.14
N VAL A 58 4.57 -16.06 -0.66
CA VAL A 58 5.39 -16.23 -1.87
C VAL A 58 6.47 -17.31 -1.67
N ALA A 59 7.16 -17.32 -0.53
CA ALA A 59 8.17 -18.34 -0.25
C ALA A 59 7.59 -19.76 -0.12
N ALA A 60 6.37 -19.90 0.41
CA ALA A 60 5.74 -21.21 0.64
C ALA A 60 4.97 -21.75 -0.57
N LYS A 61 4.28 -20.88 -1.32
CA LYS A 61 3.36 -21.27 -2.40
C LYS A 61 3.82 -20.86 -3.80
N GLY A 62 4.79 -19.95 -3.92
CA GLY A 62 5.18 -19.30 -5.17
C GLY A 62 4.35 -18.04 -5.48
N ASP A 63 4.88 -17.18 -6.36
CA ASP A 63 4.31 -15.87 -6.71
C ASP A 63 2.91 -15.92 -7.34
N GLU A 64 2.47 -17.07 -7.84
CA GLU A 64 1.23 -17.24 -8.61
C GLU A 64 0.01 -17.67 -7.78
N ALA A 65 0.16 -17.84 -6.46
CA ALA A 65 -0.99 -18.14 -5.62
C ALA A 65 -1.89 -16.89 -5.47
N ALA A 66 -3.14 -16.99 -5.94
CA ALA A 66 -4.16 -15.95 -5.81
C ALA A 66 -4.35 -15.47 -4.34
N ASP A 67 -4.07 -16.34 -3.38
CA ASP A 67 -4.05 -16.02 -1.95
C ASP A 67 -2.98 -14.97 -1.60
N CYS A 68 -1.81 -15.01 -2.23
CA CYS A 68 -0.70 -14.10 -1.97
C CYS A 68 -0.96 -12.71 -2.60
N GLU A 69 -1.66 -12.67 -3.74
CA GLU A 69 -2.03 -11.39 -4.39
C GLU A 69 -2.89 -10.51 -3.49
N ARG A 70 -3.75 -11.11 -2.66
CA ARG A 70 -4.55 -10.37 -1.68
C ARG A 70 -3.68 -9.64 -0.67
N PHE A 71 -2.63 -10.29 -0.17
CA PHE A 71 -1.68 -9.65 0.76
C PHE A 71 -0.87 -8.55 0.08
N SER A 72 -0.59 -8.70 -1.22
CA SER A 72 0.14 -7.69 -1.98
C SER A 72 -0.60 -6.36 -2.05
N LYS A 73 -1.92 -6.42 -2.30
CA LYS A 73 -2.80 -5.26 -2.31
C LYS A 73 -2.88 -4.60 -0.93
N TYR A 74 -2.85 -5.38 0.15
CA TYR A 74 -2.97 -4.88 1.51
C TYR A 74 -1.73 -4.16 2.02
N TYR A 75 -0.53 -4.72 1.83
CA TYR A 75 0.68 -4.02 2.30
C TYR A 75 0.93 -2.73 1.50
N ARG A 76 0.62 -2.72 0.18
CA ARG A 76 0.75 -1.51 -0.65
C ARG A 76 -0.21 -0.38 -0.25
N ALA A 77 -1.38 -0.73 0.29
CA ALA A 77 -2.36 0.25 0.77
C ALA A 77 -2.09 0.75 2.19
N LEU A 78 -1.43 -0.06 3.04
CA LEU A 78 -1.16 0.26 4.44
C LEU A 78 0.20 0.91 4.67
N CYS A 79 1.21 0.49 3.92
CA CYS A 79 2.60 0.86 4.17
C CYS A 79 3.00 2.12 3.39
N PRO A 80 3.75 3.05 4.00
CA PRO A 80 4.48 4.06 3.26
C PRO A 80 5.45 3.40 2.28
N GLY A 81 5.55 3.90 1.05
CA GLY A 81 6.47 3.35 0.04
C GLY A 81 7.91 3.27 0.52
N GLU A 82 8.38 4.31 1.21
CA GLU A 82 9.73 4.38 1.79
C GLU A 82 10.07 3.18 2.70
N TRP A 83 9.08 2.66 3.44
CA TRP A 83 9.30 1.52 4.34
C TRP A 83 9.42 0.22 3.57
N VAL A 84 8.59 0.06 2.54
CA VAL A 84 8.62 -1.10 1.66
C VAL A 84 9.97 -1.16 0.95
N ASP A 85 10.47 -0.04 0.46
CA ASP A 85 11.75 0.04 -0.24
C ASP A 85 12.92 -0.34 0.70
N LYS A 86 12.96 0.24 1.91
CA LYS A 86 13.98 -0.11 2.92
C LYS A 86 13.95 -1.59 3.30
N TRP A 87 12.76 -2.17 3.44
CA TRP A 87 12.65 -3.60 3.76
C TRP A 87 13.06 -4.47 2.57
N ASN A 88 12.76 -4.06 1.33
CA ASN A 88 13.23 -4.76 0.14
C ASN A 88 14.77 -4.77 0.07
N GLU A 89 15.43 -3.64 0.31
CA GLU A 89 16.90 -3.57 0.36
C GLU A 89 17.47 -4.48 1.47
N GLN A 90 16.88 -4.45 2.67
CA GLN A 90 17.31 -5.32 3.77
C GLN A 90 17.13 -6.81 3.44
N ARG A 91 16.14 -7.16 2.62
CA ARG A 91 15.90 -8.53 2.18
C ARG A 91 16.89 -8.99 1.14
N GLU A 92 17.19 -8.15 0.15
CA GLU A 92 18.23 -8.43 -0.85
C GLU A 92 19.61 -8.56 -0.19
N ASN A 93 19.86 -7.76 0.85
CA ASN A 93 21.08 -7.82 1.63
C ASN A 93 21.09 -8.93 2.71
N GLY A 94 19.98 -9.64 2.92
CA GLY A 94 19.86 -10.70 3.92
C GLY A 94 19.89 -10.23 5.39
N THR A 95 19.73 -8.93 5.64
CA THR A 95 19.76 -8.32 6.99
C THR A 95 18.37 -7.98 7.55
N PHE A 96 17.31 -8.52 6.96
CA PHE A 96 15.95 -8.26 7.41
C PHE A 96 15.67 -8.87 8.80
N PRO A 97 15.25 -8.08 9.80
CA PRO A 97 15.06 -8.55 11.18
C PRO A 97 13.75 -9.31 11.41
N GLY A 98 12.88 -9.40 10.40
CA GLY A 98 11.59 -10.07 10.51
C GLY A 98 11.61 -11.53 10.03
N PRO A 99 10.65 -12.35 10.46
CA PRO A 99 10.63 -13.76 10.12
C PRO A 99 10.01 -13.97 8.73
N LEU A 100 10.86 -14.04 7.69
CA LEU A 100 10.46 -14.33 6.31
C LEU A 100 10.31 -15.83 6.04
#